data_AF-A0A7C2GWJ6-F1
#
_entry.id   AF-A0A7C2GWJ6-F1
#
_cell.length_a   1.000
_cell.length_b   1.000
_cell.length_c   1.000
_cell.angle_alpha   90.00
_cell.angle_beta   90.00
_cell.angle_gamma   90.00
#
_symmetry.space_group_name_H-M   'P 1'
#
loop_
_entity.id
_entity.type
_entity.pdbx_description
1 polymer ?
#
loop_
_entity_poly.entity_id
_entity_poly.type
_entity_poly.pdbx_seq_one_letter_code
_entity_poly.pdbx_strand_id
1 'polypeptide(L)'
;MKKRSFLTFFLFLSFIFLILLQATLAQSSRSWSLSDKEIKDALDTAKRYRNDLYTIVRDYILFYGSPYEPNIVIFTPYLGLVINVREYYRKYMEPTKDYIENTLKLYEERLFIAAQIYGDRIDFAKDYHCVIKIGEKIVQPIENESLKKDVAELTDKWPYSPAYKATNLYVFPTSEILRDAKVEIILIGDEEYIFKADLSKLK
;
A
#
# COMPACT_ATOMS: atom_id res chain seq x y z
N MET A 1 51.32 14.00 26.79
CA MET A 1 50.75 12.76 26.18
C MET A 1 49.23 12.61 26.24
N LYS A 2 48.46 13.31 27.09
CA LYS A 2 46.99 13.07 27.25
C LYS A 2 46.08 13.52 26.09
N LYS A 3 46.46 14.51 25.27
CA LYS A 3 45.59 15.07 24.21
C LYS A 3 45.29 14.12 23.03
N ARG A 4 46.22 13.24 22.66
CA ARG A 4 46.03 12.30 21.53
C ARG A 4 45.02 11.19 21.83
N SER A 5 44.94 10.75 23.09
CA SER A 5 43.97 9.74 23.55
C SER A 5 42.54 10.30 23.62
N PHE A 6 42.38 11.58 23.97
CA PHE A 6 41.06 12.23 24.01
C PHE A 6 40.48 12.44 22.60
N LEU A 7 41.30 12.86 21.63
CA LEU A 7 40.85 13.08 20.26
C LEU A 7 40.45 11.77 19.56
N THR A 8 41.20 10.70 19.79
CA THR A 8 40.88 9.36 19.24
C THR A 8 39.62 8.77 19.86
N PHE A 9 39.40 8.96 21.17
CA PHE A 9 38.16 8.57 21.85
C PHE A 9 36.95 9.35 21.33
N PHE A 10 37.08 10.66 21.10
CA PHE A 10 36.01 11.50 20.58
C PHE A 10 35.64 11.14 19.13
N LEU A 11 36.64 10.87 18.28
CA LEU A 11 36.43 10.39 16.91
C LEU A 11 35.73 9.03 16.89
N PHE A 12 36.11 8.10 17.78
CA PHE A 12 35.47 6.81 17.90
C PHE A 12 33.99 6.90 18.33
N LEU A 13 33.66 7.75 19.31
CA LEU A 13 32.29 8.05 19.72
C LEU A 13 31.46 8.68 18.59
N SER A 14 32.04 9.62 17.84
CA SER A 14 31.35 10.23 16.69
C SER A 14 31.04 9.22 15.58
N PHE A 15 31.93 8.25 15.37
CA PHE A 15 31.75 7.19 14.39
C PHE A 15 30.65 6.20 14.82
N ILE A 16 30.61 5.80 16.10
CA ILE A 16 29.52 4.99 16.65
C ILE A 16 28.18 5.72 16.53
N PHE A 17 28.14 7.01 16.86
CA PHE A 17 26.92 7.80 16.72
C PHE A 17 26.43 7.86 15.28
N LEU A 18 27.33 8.01 14.30
CA LEU A 18 26.99 8.00 12.88
C LEU A 18 26.39 6.66 12.44
N ILE A 19 26.97 5.54 12.89
CA ILE A 19 26.47 4.19 12.60
C ILE A 19 25.09 3.98 13.21
N LEU A 20 24.90 4.36 14.47
CA LEU A 20 23.60 4.26 15.16
C LEU A 20 22.53 5.12 14.46
N LEU A 21 22.90 6.33 14.02
CA LEU A 21 21.99 7.20 13.28
C LEU A 21 21.60 6.60 11.93
N GLN A 22 22.55 6.02 11.18
CA GLN A 22 22.27 5.34 9.92
C GLN A 22 21.38 4.11 10.11
N ALA A 23 21.65 3.29 11.15
CA ALA A 23 20.83 2.11 11.47
C ALA A 23 19.40 2.51 11.84
N THR A 24 19.22 3.60 12.59
CA THR A 24 17.90 4.10 12.99
C THR A 24 17.13 4.64 11.78
N LEU A 25 17.80 5.40 10.90
CA LEU A 25 17.19 5.89 9.66
C LEU A 25 16.78 4.74 8.74
N ALA A 26 17.64 3.73 8.58
CA ALA A 26 17.33 2.53 7.77
C ALA A 26 16.16 1.72 8.34
N GLN A 27 16.08 1.58 9.66
CA GLN A 27 14.94 0.92 10.31
C GLN A 27 13.64 1.71 10.13
N SER A 28 13.69 3.04 10.23
CA SER A 28 12.52 3.90 10.02
C SER A 28 11.99 3.84 8.59
N SER A 29 12.86 3.74 7.57
CA SER A 29 12.46 3.62 6.17
C SER A 29 11.83 2.26 5.82
N ARG A 30 12.02 1.26 6.67
CA ARG A 30 11.49 -0.10 6.48
C ARG A 30 10.13 -0.32 7.15
N SER A 31 9.80 0.52 8.13
CA SER A 31 8.52 0.47 8.84
C SER A 31 7.40 1.07 7.99
N TRP A 32 6.19 0.56 8.20
CA TRP A 32 4.95 1.14 7.68
C TRP A 32 4.41 2.29 8.53
N SER A 33 4.95 2.51 9.73
CA SER A 33 4.58 3.67 10.55
C SER A 33 4.91 4.98 9.83
N LEU A 34 3.95 5.91 9.78
CA LEU A 34 4.16 7.24 9.22
C LEU A 34 4.78 8.17 10.25
N SER A 35 5.72 9.00 9.83
CA SER A 35 6.21 10.14 10.61
C SER A 35 5.17 11.25 10.71
N ASP A 36 5.27 12.12 11.72
CA ASP A 36 4.41 13.31 11.85
C ASP A 36 4.38 14.18 10.58
N LYS A 37 5.52 14.26 9.89
CA LYS A 37 5.63 14.98 8.62
C LYS A 37 4.80 14.34 7.52
N GLU A 38 4.83 13.01 7.41
CA GLU A 38 4.04 12.26 6.44
C GLU A 38 2.55 12.31 6.76
N ILE A 39 2.18 12.22 8.05
CA ILE A 39 0.80 12.38 8.50
C ILE A 39 0.28 13.77 8.10
N LYS A 40 1.05 14.83 8.38
CA LYS A 40 0.68 16.19 7.98
C LYS A 40 0.54 16.33 6.46
N ASP A 41 1.50 15.79 5.70
CA ASP A 41 1.46 15.81 4.24
C ASP A 41 0.25 15.05 3.68
N ALA A 42 -0.14 13.93 4.31
CA ALA A 42 -1.35 13.18 3.96
C ALA A 42 -2.63 14.01 4.18
N LEU A 43 -2.75 14.69 5.33
CA LEU A 43 -3.89 15.58 5.62
C LEU A 43 -3.97 16.75 4.63
N ASP A 44 -2.84 17.40 4.35
CA ASP A 44 -2.76 18.51 3.39
C ASP A 44 -3.14 18.04 1.97
N THR A 45 -2.68 16.85 1.57
CA THR A 45 -3.02 16.22 0.28
C THR A 45 -4.50 15.91 0.19
N ALA A 46 -5.08 15.28 1.22
CA ALA A 46 -6.50 14.95 1.28
C ALA A 46 -7.39 16.19 1.18
N LYS A 47 -7.01 17.29 1.85
CA LYS A 47 -7.73 18.57 1.83
C LYS A 47 -7.65 19.25 0.47
N ARG A 48 -6.47 19.25 -0.15
CA ARG A 48 -6.20 19.83 -1.47
C ARG A 48 -6.98 19.11 -2.57
N TYR A 49 -6.91 17.78 -2.60
CA TYR A 49 -7.52 16.94 -3.64
C TYR A 49 -8.85 16.32 -3.20
N ARG A 50 -9.60 17.01 -2.32
CA ARG A 50 -10.85 16.48 -1.76
C ARG A 50 -11.89 16.07 -2.82
N ASN A 51 -11.87 16.71 -3.99
CA ASN A 51 -12.79 16.42 -5.10
C ASN A 51 -12.14 15.63 -6.26
N ASP A 52 -10.87 15.25 -6.14
CA ASP A 52 -10.10 14.59 -7.19
C ASP A 52 -9.40 13.35 -6.63
N LEU A 53 -10.13 12.23 -6.58
CA LEU A 53 -9.59 10.96 -6.11
C LEU A 53 -8.53 10.42 -7.08
N TYR A 54 -8.69 10.63 -8.39
CA TYR A 54 -7.78 10.09 -9.40
C TYR A 54 -6.35 10.58 -9.20
N THR A 55 -6.17 11.89 -8.98
CA THR A 55 -4.84 12.46 -8.72
C THR A 55 -4.18 11.87 -7.47
N ILE A 56 -4.97 11.47 -6.46
CA ILE A 56 -4.45 10.82 -5.24
C ILE A 56 -4.00 9.38 -5.54
N VAL A 57 -4.83 8.60 -6.26
CA VAL A 57 -4.61 7.15 -6.38
C VAL A 57 -3.70 6.75 -7.52
N ARG A 58 -3.56 7.58 -8.57
CA ARG A 58 -2.91 7.17 -9.83
C ARG A 58 -1.51 6.56 -9.68
N ASP A 59 -0.72 7.05 -8.72
CA ASP A 59 0.66 6.58 -8.50
C ASP A 59 0.70 5.22 -7.77
N TYR A 60 -0.44 4.78 -7.23
CA TYR A 60 -0.62 3.52 -6.51
C TYR A 60 -1.33 2.45 -7.35
N ILE A 61 -1.77 2.80 -8.56
CA ILE A 61 -2.40 1.87 -9.49
C ILE A 61 -1.32 1.23 -10.36
N LEU A 62 -1.30 -0.10 -10.40
CA LEU A 62 -0.50 -0.88 -11.33
C LEU A 62 -1.45 -1.51 -12.35
N PHE A 63 -1.31 -1.10 -13.60
CA PHE A 63 -2.04 -1.66 -14.73
C PHE A 63 -1.25 -2.82 -15.33
N TYR A 64 -1.92 -3.94 -15.60
CA TYR A 64 -1.29 -5.05 -16.30
C TYR A 64 -1.07 -4.70 -17.77
N GLY A 65 -2.08 -4.11 -18.41
CA GLY A 65 -1.97 -3.64 -19.78
C GLY A 65 -3.19 -2.85 -20.25
N SER A 66 -3.94 -3.44 -21.15
CA SER A 66 -5.05 -2.79 -21.87
C SER A 66 -6.29 -2.56 -20.99
N PRO A 67 -7.23 -1.70 -21.42
CA PRO A 67 -8.54 -1.62 -20.78
C PRO A 67 -9.16 -3.03 -20.65
N TYR A 68 -9.84 -3.28 -19.53
CA TYR A 68 -10.44 -4.56 -19.17
C TYR A 68 -9.47 -5.71 -18.89
N GLU A 69 -8.18 -5.43 -18.77
CA GLU A 69 -7.25 -6.32 -18.07
C GLU A 69 -7.20 -5.94 -16.58
N PRO A 70 -6.78 -6.88 -15.71
CA PRO A 70 -6.68 -6.59 -14.30
C PRO A 70 -5.76 -5.40 -13.99
N ASN A 71 -6.17 -4.63 -13.00
CA ASN A 71 -5.32 -3.64 -12.36
C ASN A 71 -5.41 -3.79 -10.85
N ILE A 72 -4.36 -3.38 -10.16
CA ILE A 72 -4.32 -3.40 -8.70
C ILE A 72 -4.02 -2.03 -8.14
N VAL A 73 -4.55 -1.77 -6.95
CA VAL A 73 -4.22 -0.59 -6.14
C VAL A 73 -3.58 -1.06 -4.84
N ILE A 74 -2.38 -0.57 -4.57
CA ILE A 74 -1.65 -0.86 -3.31
C ILE A 74 -1.98 0.25 -2.31
N PHE A 75 -2.66 -0.10 -1.22
CA PHE A 75 -3.00 0.85 -0.16
C PHE A 75 -1.91 0.83 0.90
N THR A 76 -1.01 1.80 0.81
CA THR A 76 -0.10 2.14 1.89
C THR A 76 -0.85 2.83 3.04
N PRO A 77 -0.27 2.88 4.25
CA PRO A 77 -0.80 3.67 5.36
C PRO A 77 -1.02 5.14 4.99
N TYR A 78 -0.13 5.72 4.17
CA TYR A 78 -0.28 7.09 3.68
C TYR A 78 -1.52 7.22 2.78
N LEU A 79 -1.64 6.38 1.74
CA LEU A 79 -2.81 6.42 0.84
C LEU A 79 -4.11 6.16 1.61
N GLY A 80 -4.08 5.17 2.49
CA GLY A 80 -5.18 4.81 3.38
C GLY A 80 -5.65 6.00 4.20
N LEU A 81 -4.72 6.72 4.83
CA LEU A 81 -5.03 7.94 5.58
C LEU A 81 -5.63 9.02 4.67
N VAL A 82 -5.00 9.30 3.51
CA VAL A 82 -5.47 10.31 2.56
C VAL A 82 -6.91 10.04 2.11
N ILE A 83 -7.22 8.80 1.71
CA ILE A 83 -8.56 8.43 1.22
C ILE A 83 -9.61 8.55 2.32
N ASN A 84 -9.30 8.08 3.53
CA ASN A 84 -10.23 8.09 4.65
C ASN A 84 -10.55 9.52 5.12
N VAL A 85 -9.52 10.35 5.35
CA VAL A 85 -9.72 11.73 5.83
C VAL A 85 -10.25 12.66 4.75
N ARG A 86 -10.03 12.35 3.47
CA ARG A 86 -10.58 13.11 2.33
C ARG A 86 -12.10 13.22 2.41
N GLU A 87 -12.80 12.17 2.84
CA GLU A 87 -14.26 12.19 2.92
C GLU A 87 -14.80 13.17 3.99
N TYR A 88 -14.02 13.48 5.04
CA TYR A 88 -14.33 14.56 5.97
C TYR A 88 -14.20 15.93 5.29
N TYR A 89 -13.10 16.14 4.57
CA TYR A 89 -12.86 17.41 3.86
C TYR A 89 -13.89 17.69 2.77
N ARG A 90 -14.38 16.66 2.07
CA ARG A 90 -15.49 16.80 1.11
C ARG A 90 -16.77 17.32 1.74
N LYS A 91 -16.99 16.99 3.01
CA LYS A 91 -18.14 17.42 3.81
C LYS A 91 -17.84 18.70 4.61
N TYR A 92 -16.73 19.39 4.32
CA TYR A 92 -16.29 20.60 5.01
C TYR A 92 -16.07 20.39 6.53
N MET A 93 -15.68 19.18 6.93
CA MET A 93 -15.34 18.82 8.30
C MET A 93 -13.82 18.60 8.44
N GLU A 94 -13.32 18.72 9.66
CA GLU A 94 -11.96 18.34 10.04
C GLU A 94 -11.97 16.97 10.74
N PRO A 95 -11.04 16.05 10.42
CA PRO A 95 -10.94 14.77 11.13
C PRO A 95 -10.44 14.98 12.56
N THR A 96 -10.95 14.19 13.51
CA THR A 96 -10.45 14.22 14.89
C THR A 96 -9.12 13.47 15.00
N LYS A 97 -8.35 13.76 16.05
CA LYS A 97 -7.10 13.05 16.35
C LYS A 97 -7.34 11.54 16.48
N ASP A 98 -8.37 11.15 17.23
CA ASP A 98 -8.75 9.74 17.42
C ASP A 98 -9.09 9.05 16.10
N TYR A 99 -9.75 9.74 15.17
CA TYR A 99 -10.05 9.19 13.85
C TYR A 99 -8.78 8.94 13.04
N ILE A 100 -7.83 9.89 13.06
CA ILE A 100 -6.52 9.74 12.40
C ILE A 100 -5.75 8.56 13.00
N GLU A 101 -5.66 8.48 14.33
CA GLU A 101 -4.95 7.40 15.03
C GLU A 101 -5.58 6.03 14.76
N ASN A 102 -6.92 5.93 14.79
CA ASN A 102 -7.61 4.69 14.48
C ASN A 102 -7.44 4.29 13.00
N THR A 103 -7.42 5.27 12.09
CA THR A 103 -7.13 5.00 10.68
C THR A 103 -5.72 4.43 10.53
N LEU A 104 -4.71 5.03 11.15
CA LEU A 104 -3.33 4.54 11.09
C LEU A 104 -3.17 3.12 11.65
N LYS A 105 -3.85 2.82 12.78
CA LYS A 105 -3.85 1.47 13.36
C LYS A 105 -4.40 0.40 12.41
N LEU A 106 -5.34 0.74 11.53
CA LEU A 106 -5.85 -0.22 10.54
C LEU A 106 -4.75 -0.68 9.57
N TYR A 107 -3.78 0.18 9.27
CA TYR A 107 -2.71 -0.09 8.30
C TYR A 107 -1.36 -0.46 8.94
N GLU A 108 -1.23 -0.39 10.26
CA GLU A 108 0.03 -0.69 10.96
C GLU A 108 0.50 -2.13 10.69
N GLU A 109 -0.43 -3.08 10.76
CA GLU A 109 -0.18 -4.51 10.58
C GLU A 109 -0.67 -5.05 9.22
N ARG A 110 -1.30 -4.20 8.40
CA ARG A 110 -2.02 -4.61 7.19
C ARG A 110 -1.65 -3.78 5.97
N LEU A 111 -1.19 -4.48 4.93
CA LEU A 111 -1.08 -3.93 3.58
C LEU A 111 -2.26 -4.42 2.76
N PHE A 112 -3.04 -3.50 2.19
CA PHE A 112 -4.20 -3.88 1.38
C PHE A 112 -3.88 -3.77 -0.10
N ILE A 113 -4.33 -4.76 -0.87
CA ILE A 113 -4.29 -4.75 -2.34
C ILE A 113 -5.72 -4.92 -2.83
N ALA A 114 -6.26 -3.90 -3.50
CA ALA A 114 -7.51 -4.05 -4.22
C ALA A 114 -7.22 -4.43 -5.67
N ALA A 115 -7.77 -5.55 -6.14
CA ALA A 115 -7.65 -5.99 -7.52
C ALA A 115 -8.98 -5.77 -8.23
N GLN A 116 -8.97 -4.91 -9.25
CA GLN A 116 -10.07 -4.84 -10.21
C GLN A 116 -9.84 -5.87 -11.30
N ILE A 117 -10.80 -6.78 -11.45
CA ILE A 117 -10.73 -7.95 -12.30
C ILE A 117 -11.94 -8.02 -13.21
N TYR A 118 -11.83 -8.76 -14.31
CA TYR A 118 -12.82 -8.86 -15.37
C TYR A 118 -13.05 -10.32 -15.76
N GLY A 119 -14.26 -10.65 -16.19
CA GLY A 119 -14.62 -12.02 -16.55
C GLY A 119 -16.01 -12.11 -17.17
N ASP A 120 -16.37 -13.31 -17.62
CA ASP A 120 -17.61 -13.56 -18.38
C ASP A 120 -18.72 -14.26 -17.57
N ARG A 121 -18.39 -14.77 -16.38
CA ARG A 121 -19.40 -15.28 -15.42
C ARG A 121 -19.67 -14.24 -14.36
N ILE A 122 -20.90 -14.16 -13.85
CA ILE A 122 -21.24 -13.21 -12.77
C ILE A 122 -20.51 -13.52 -11.44
N ASP A 123 -20.06 -14.75 -11.23
CA ASP A 123 -19.45 -15.24 -10.00
C ASP A 123 -17.94 -15.51 -10.12
N PHE A 124 -17.30 -15.07 -11.21
CA PHE A 124 -15.90 -15.38 -11.52
C PHE A 124 -14.90 -14.88 -10.46
N ALA A 125 -15.26 -13.81 -9.74
CA ALA A 125 -14.34 -13.10 -8.86
C ALA A 125 -13.91 -13.91 -7.63
N LYS A 126 -14.71 -14.88 -7.18
CA LYS A 126 -14.36 -15.75 -6.04
C LYS A 126 -13.16 -16.66 -6.33
N ASP A 127 -12.94 -16.97 -7.61
CA ASP A 127 -11.90 -17.90 -8.07
C ASP A 127 -10.52 -17.25 -8.13
N TYR A 128 -10.44 -15.91 -7.99
CA TYR A 128 -9.18 -15.18 -8.02
C TYR A 128 -8.44 -15.22 -6.68
N HIS A 129 -7.14 -15.50 -6.72
CA HIS A 129 -6.22 -15.47 -5.59
C HIS A 129 -5.13 -14.43 -5.81
N CYS A 130 -4.54 -13.90 -4.75
CA CYS A 130 -3.45 -12.94 -4.84
C CYS A 130 -2.36 -13.30 -3.83
N VAL A 131 -1.11 -13.30 -4.26
CA VAL A 131 0.06 -13.52 -3.40
C VAL A 131 1.12 -12.45 -3.65
N ILE A 132 2.00 -12.23 -2.68
CA ILE A 132 3.14 -11.32 -2.83
C ILE A 132 4.42 -12.13 -2.79
N LYS A 133 5.25 -12.01 -3.81
CA LYS A 133 6.56 -12.64 -3.88
C LYS A 133 7.68 -11.61 -3.67
N ILE A 134 8.60 -11.93 -2.78
CA ILE A 134 9.76 -11.10 -2.41
C ILE A 134 11.02 -11.96 -2.54
N GLY A 135 11.72 -11.85 -3.67
CA GLY A 135 12.79 -12.78 -4.02
C GLY A 135 12.21 -14.20 -4.16
N GLU A 136 12.65 -15.13 -3.30
CA GLU A 136 12.15 -16.52 -3.26
C GLU A 136 10.98 -16.72 -2.28
N LYS A 137 10.71 -15.74 -1.40
CA LYS A 137 9.65 -15.84 -0.39
C LYS A 137 8.29 -15.52 -1.01
N ILE A 138 7.28 -16.34 -0.72
CA ILE A 138 5.88 -16.08 -1.03
C ILE A 138 5.15 -15.74 0.27
N VAL A 139 4.48 -14.59 0.30
CA VAL A 139 3.63 -14.13 1.39
C VAL A 139 2.18 -14.32 0.95
N GLN A 140 1.42 -15.04 1.77
CA GLN A 140 -0.01 -15.29 1.58
C GLN A 140 -0.84 -14.16 2.21
N PRO A 141 -2.04 -13.89 1.69
CA PRO A 141 -2.95 -12.96 2.34
C PRO A 141 -3.52 -13.55 3.62
N ILE A 142 -3.97 -12.68 4.51
CA ILE A 142 -4.77 -12.99 5.68
C ILE A 142 -6.19 -13.30 5.19
N GLU A 143 -6.49 -14.58 4.95
CA GLU A 143 -7.71 -15.03 4.28
C GLU A 143 -9.00 -14.54 4.97
N ASN A 144 -9.05 -14.56 6.31
CA ASN A 144 -10.22 -14.13 7.08
C ASN A 144 -10.46 -12.61 7.08
N GLU A 145 -9.48 -11.82 6.63
CA GLU A 145 -9.61 -10.36 6.47
C GLU A 145 -9.75 -9.95 4.99
N SER A 146 -9.48 -10.87 4.07
CA SER A 146 -9.61 -10.65 2.62
C SER A 146 -11.07 -10.79 2.20
N LEU A 147 -11.50 -9.95 1.25
CA LEU A 147 -12.88 -9.88 0.79
C LEU A 147 -12.91 -10.14 -0.72
N LYS A 148 -13.47 -11.29 -1.11
CA LYS A 148 -13.77 -11.59 -2.51
C LYS A 148 -15.24 -11.33 -2.80
N LYS A 149 -15.54 -10.86 -4.00
CA LYS A 149 -16.92 -10.62 -4.43
C LYS A 149 -17.54 -11.92 -4.94
N ASP A 150 -18.69 -12.29 -4.37
CA ASP A 150 -19.48 -13.43 -4.87
C ASP A 150 -20.24 -13.08 -6.15
N VAL A 151 -20.61 -11.80 -6.31
CA VAL A 151 -21.40 -11.29 -7.43
C VAL A 151 -20.70 -10.07 -8.01
N ALA A 152 -20.37 -10.15 -9.28
CA ALA A 152 -19.72 -9.10 -10.06
C ALA A 152 -20.73 -8.11 -10.66
N GLU A 153 -20.25 -6.91 -10.97
CA GLU A 153 -21.01 -5.86 -11.64
C GLU A 153 -20.89 -6.01 -13.17
N LEU A 154 -21.85 -5.46 -13.91
CA LEU A 154 -21.75 -5.41 -15.37
C LEU A 154 -20.65 -4.45 -15.82
N THR A 155 -19.96 -4.80 -16.90
CA THR A 155 -19.18 -3.84 -17.69
C THR A 155 -20.09 -3.09 -18.65
N ASP A 156 -19.55 -2.04 -19.26
CA ASP A 156 -20.15 -1.33 -20.39
C ASP A 156 -20.11 -2.14 -21.70
N LYS A 157 -19.40 -3.27 -21.72
CA LYS A 157 -19.36 -4.20 -22.86
C LYS A 157 -20.48 -5.22 -22.85
N TRP A 158 -21.18 -5.41 -21.73
CA TRP A 158 -22.25 -6.40 -21.63
C TRP A 158 -23.28 -6.26 -22.78
N PRO A 159 -23.68 -7.36 -23.45
CA PRO A 159 -23.41 -8.77 -23.11
C PRO A 159 -22.11 -9.35 -23.72
N TYR A 160 -21.24 -8.54 -24.32
CA TYR A 160 -19.97 -8.98 -24.89
C TYR A 160 -18.85 -9.06 -23.83
N SER A 161 -17.84 -9.87 -24.13
CA SER A 161 -16.70 -10.12 -23.23
C SER A 161 -15.71 -8.93 -23.13
N PRO A 162 -15.15 -8.66 -21.93
CA PRO A 162 -15.57 -9.23 -20.65
C PRO A 162 -16.89 -8.61 -20.17
N ALA A 163 -17.86 -9.45 -19.86
CA ALA A 163 -19.22 -9.03 -19.51
C ALA A 163 -19.35 -8.45 -18.09
N TYR A 164 -18.44 -8.84 -17.18
CA TYR A 164 -18.49 -8.49 -15.76
C TYR A 164 -17.15 -7.93 -15.25
N LYS A 165 -17.24 -7.16 -14.17
CA LYS A 165 -16.10 -6.63 -13.39
C LYS A 165 -16.35 -6.79 -11.90
N ALA A 166 -15.29 -6.97 -11.14
CA ALA A 166 -15.35 -7.01 -9.67
C ALA A 166 -14.11 -6.38 -9.06
N THR A 167 -14.20 -6.01 -7.78
CA THR A 167 -13.04 -5.60 -6.98
C THR A 167 -12.92 -6.53 -5.78
N ASN A 168 -11.85 -7.33 -5.75
CA ASN A 168 -11.45 -8.10 -4.58
C ASN A 168 -10.46 -7.30 -3.74
N LEU A 169 -10.49 -7.50 -2.43
CA LEU A 169 -9.56 -6.92 -1.47
C LEU A 169 -8.75 -8.05 -0.82
N TYR A 170 -7.43 -7.98 -0.94
CA TYR A 170 -6.50 -8.90 -0.32
C TYR A 170 -5.70 -8.17 0.76
N VAL A 171 -5.60 -8.76 1.95
CA VAL A 171 -4.91 -8.15 3.10
C VAL A 171 -3.66 -8.95 3.39
N PHE A 172 -2.51 -8.29 3.53
CA PHE A 172 -1.23 -8.95 3.79
C PHE A 172 -0.58 -8.45 5.09
N PRO A 173 0.16 -9.30 5.81
CA PRO A 173 0.84 -8.89 7.03
C PRO A 173 2.05 -8.01 6.70
N THR A 174 2.08 -6.80 7.24
CA THR A 174 3.22 -5.87 7.05
C THR A 174 4.50 -6.35 7.74
N SER A 175 4.40 -7.24 8.72
CA SER A 175 5.55 -7.88 9.38
C SER A 175 6.42 -8.71 8.42
N GLU A 176 5.86 -9.11 7.27
CA GLU A 176 6.53 -9.91 6.25
C GLU A 176 6.97 -9.12 5.02
N ILE A 177 6.52 -7.87 4.90
CA ILE A 177 6.67 -7.03 3.71
C ILE A 177 7.16 -5.67 4.17
N LEU A 178 8.44 -5.35 3.93
CA LEU A 178 8.98 -4.06 4.32
C LEU A 178 8.55 -2.95 3.36
N ARG A 179 8.47 -1.70 3.84
CA ARG A 179 8.08 -0.53 3.02
C ARG A 179 9.07 -0.22 1.89
N ASP A 180 10.32 -0.67 1.98
CA ASP A 180 11.34 -0.53 0.94
C ASP A 180 11.48 -1.77 0.02
N ALA A 181 10.57 -2.76 0.16
CA ALA A 181 10.66 -4.00 -0.59
C ALA A 181 10.35 -3.81 -2.08
N LYS A 182 11.09 -4.56 -2.92
CA LYS A 182 10.72 -4.80 -4.30
C LYS A 182 9.95 -6.10 -4.37
N VAL A 183 8.73 -6.04 -4.91
CA VAL A 183 7.78 -7.14 -4.84
C VAL A 183 7.20 -7.47 -6.21
N GLU A 184 6.86 -8.74 -6.39
CA GLU A 184 5.99 -9.22 -7.47
C GLU A 184 4.65 -9.58 -6.85
N ILE A 185 3.61 -8.81 -7.16
CA ILE A 185 2.24 -9.13 -6.76
C ILE A 185 1.65 -10.00 -7.86
N ILE A 186 1.26 -11.23 -7.52
CA ILE A 186 0.81 -12.23 -8.47
C ILE A 186 -0.67 -12.48 -8.21
N LEU A 187 -1.50 -12.11 -9.18
CA LEU A 187 -2.93 -12.35 -9.19
C LEU A 187 -3.20 -13.58 -10.07
N ILE A 188 -3.82 -14.60 -9.48
CA ILE A 188 -4.02 -15.92 -10.08
C ILE A 188 -5.52 -16.10 -10.31
N GLY A 189 -5.93 -16.15 -11.57
CA GLY A 189 -7.31 -16.44 -12.00
C GLY A 189 -7.30 -17.49 -13.10
N ASP A 190 -7.96 -17.21 -14.22
CA ASP A 190 -7.88 -18.05 -15.43
C ASP A 190 -6.46 -18.05 -16.02
N GLU A 191 -5.73 -16.97 -15.81
CA GLU A 191 -4.29 -16.81 -16.08
C GLU A 191 -3.59 -16.12 -14.91
N GLU A 192 -2.25 -16.08 -14.96
CA GLU A 192 -1.43 -15.38 -13.96
C GLU A 192 -1.06 -13.97 -14.42
N TYR A 193 -1.39 -12.98 -13.59
CA TYR A 193 -1.03 -11.58 -13.81
C TYR A 193 0.03 -11.15 -12.78
N ILE A 194 1.19 -10.70 -13.27
CA ILE A 194 2.32 -10.32 -12.43
C ILE A 194 2.52 -8.79 -12.48
N PHE A 195 2.38 -8.14 -11.33
CA PHE A 195 2.62 -6.71 -11.15
C PHE A 195 3.91 -6.50 -10.36
N LYS A 196 4.88 -5.78 -10.94
CA LYS A 196 6.13 -5.47 -10.27
C LYS A 196 6.04 -4.11 -9.60
N ALA A 197 6.36 -4.04 -8.31
CA ALA A 197 6.33 -2.81 -7.54
C ALA A 197 7.62 -2.60 -6.77
N ASP A 198 8.04 -1.34 -6.69
CA ASP A 198 9.08 -0.88 -5.76
C ASP A 198 8.38 -0.05 -4.70
N LEU A 199 8.12 -0.65 -3.53
CA LEU A 199 7.28 -0.06 -2.50
C LEU A 199 7.89 1.24 -1.93
N SER A 200 9.20 1.42 -2.05
CA SER A 200 9.87 2.66 -1.63
C SER A 200 9.47 3.87 -2.48
N LYS A 201 8.81 3.66 -3.62
CA LYS A 201 8.29 4.73 -4.50
C LYS A 201 6.85 5.11 -4.17
N LEU A 202 6.17 4.33 -3.34
CA LEU A 202 4.83 4.62 -2.85
C LEU A 202 4.98 5.28 -1.49
N LYS A 203 4.34 6.44 -1.30
CA LYS A 203 4.31 7.08 0.03
C LYS A 203 3.49 6.22 0.97
#